data_AF-A0A1N7PRX6-F1
#
_entry.id   AF-A0A1N7PRX6-F1
#
_cell.length_a   1.000
_cell.length_b   1.000
_cell.length_c   1.000
_cell.angle_alpha   90.00
_cell.angle_beta   90.00
_cell.angle_gamma   90.00
#
_symmetry.space_group_name_H-M   'P 1'
#
loop_
_entity.id
_entity.type
_entity.pdbx_description
1 polymer ?
#
loop_
_entity_poly.entity_id
_entity_poly.type
_entity_poly.pdbx_seq_one_letter_code
_entity_poly.pdbx_strand_id
1 'polypeptide(L)'
;MLVDRLWPRGLSKDRAEVDLRAKELAPSDHLRQRFHREGDSTAFRKEYRQEVDLKDLDNLLERVKPGPVTLLYASRNERENNAQVLMQLIQERI
;
A
#
# COMPACT_ATOMS: atom_id res chain seq x y z
N MET A 1 8.75 -4.16 -1.12
CA MET A 1 7.62 -3.83 -2.02
C MET A 1 7.12 -2.42 -1.76
N LEU A 2 7.07 -1.56 -2.79
CA LEU A 2 6.49 -0.21 -2.69
C LEU A 2 4.97 -0.29 -2.87
N VAL A 3 4.23 0.23 -1.89
CA VAL A 3 2.76 0.16 -1.84
C VAL A 3 2.09 1.53 -2.03
N ASP A 4 2.88 2.56 -2.27
CA ASP A 4 2.38 3.87 -2.65
C ASP A 4 2.27 4.01 -4.18
N ARG A 5 1.24 4.75 -4.57
CA ARG A 5 1.04 5.15 -5.96
C ARG A 5 2.18 6.06 -6.41
N LEU A 6 2.64 6.92 -5.52
CA LEU A 6 3.72 7.88 -5.75
C LEU A 6 5.06 7.35 -5.23
N TRP A 7 6.11 7.62 -6.00
CA TRP A 7 7.46 7.32 -5.56
C TRP A 7 7.86 8.30 -4.44
N PRO A 8 8.46 7.84 -3.31
CA PRO A 8 8.87 8.71 -2.23
C PRO A 8 9.92 9.71 -2.71
N ARG A 9 9.72 10.99 -2.39
CA ARG A 9 10.66 12.06 -2.80
C ARG A 9 11.99 11.89 -2.06
N GLY A 10 13.10 12.08 -2.76
CA GLY A 10 14.45 12.02 -2.17
C GLY A 10 15.07 10.62 -2.11
N LEU A 11 14.33 9.57 -2.49
CA LEU A 11 14.88 8.24 -2.66
C LEU A 11 14.99 7.95 -4.17
N SER A 12 16.18 7.64 -4.69
CA SER A 12 16.29 7.20 -6.10
C SER A 12 15.85 5.75 -6.23
N LYS A 13 15.36 5.35 -7.42
CA LYS A 13 14.97 3.96 -7.70
C LYS A 13 16.09 2.98 -7.41
N ASP A 14 17.30 3.33 -7.81
CA ASP A 14 18.48 2.48 -7.65
C ASP A 14 18.91 2.31 -6.19
N ARG A 15 18.60 3.29 -5.31
CA ARG A 15 18.93 3.22 -3.88
C ARG A 15 17.85 2.55 -3.03
N ALA A 16 16.64 2.41 -3.56
CA ALA A 16 15.50 1.93 -2.79
C ALA A 16 15.43 0.41 -2.71
N GLU A 17 16.19 -0.30 -3.56
CA GLU A 17 16.19 -1.78 -3.67
C GLU A 17 14.75 -2.35 -3.70
N VAL A 18 13.85 -1.66 -4.40
CA VAL A 18 12.44 -2.05 -4.48
C VAL A 18 12.28 -3.14 -5.54
N ASP A 19 12.14 -4.39 -5.10
CA ASP A 19 11.93 -5.53 -6.01
C ASP A 19 10.59 -5.45 -6.77
N LEU A 20 9.55 -4.94 -6.10
CA LEU A 20 8.17 -4.94 -6.59
C LEU A 20 7.45 -3.64 -6.25
N ARG A 21 6.65 -3.14 -7.21
CA ARG A 21 5.80 -1.96 -7.05
C ARG A 21 4.32 -2.34 -7.22
N ALA A 22 3.55 -2.20 -6.15
CA ALA A 22 2.14 -2.54 -6.05
C ALA A 22 1.23 -1.37 -6.43
N LYS A 23 1.46 -0.74 -7.60
CA LYS A 23 0.76 0.50 -7.98
C LYS A 23 -0.76 0.32 -8.04
N GLU A 24 -1.22 -0.84 -8.50
CA GLU A 24 -2.64 -1.16 -8.65
C GLU A 24 -3.33 -1.40 -7.29
N LEU A 25 -2.56 -1.80 -6.27
CA LEU A 25 -3.07 -1.98 -4.92
C LEU A 25 -3.00 -0.68 -4.10
N ALA A 26 -2.35 0.36 -4.60
CA ALA A 26 -2.25 1.64 -3.89
C ALA A 26 -3.61 2.36 -3.91
N PRO A 27 -3.96 3.12 -2.85
CA PRO A 27 -5.23 3.84 -2.79
C PRO A 27 -5.35 4.83 -3.97
N SER A 28 -6.58 5.03 -4.44
CA SER A 28 -6.87 5.95 -5.52
C SER A 28 -6.52 7.40 -5.14
N ASP A 29 -6.31 8.25 -6.14
CA ASP A 29 -6.04 9.67 -5.90
C ASP A 29 -7.23 10.36 -5.23
N HIS A 30 -8.45 9.93 -5.53
CA HIS A 30 -9.67 10.42 -4.88
C HIS A 30 -9.67 10.07 -3.39
N LEU A 31 -9.45 8.79 -3.06
CA LEU A 31 -9.45 8.32 -1.68
C LEU A 31 -8.34 8.97 -0.84
N ARG A 32 -7.14 9.12 -1.42
CA ARG A 32 -6.03 9.84 -0.80
C ARG A 32 -6.38 11.30 -0.51
N GLN A 33 -6.96 12.01 -1.48
CA GLN A 33 -7.33 13.42 -1.32
C GLN A 33 -8.40 13.61 -0.26
N ARG A 34 -9.41 12.72 -0.21
CA ARG A 34 -10.45 12.78 0.81
C ARG A 34 -9.86 12.54 2.20
N PHE A 35 -9.03 11.50 2.37
CA PHE A 35 -8.38 11.24 3.66
C PHE A 35 -7.50 12.41 4.11
N HIS A 36 -6.75 13.06 3.21
CA HIS A 36 -5.98 14.26 3.54
C HIS A 36 -6.84 15.45 3.99
N ARG A 37 -8.10 15.55 3.52
CA ARG A 37 -9.02 16.64 3.87
C ARG A 37 -9.77 16.38 5.17
N GLU A 38 -10.27 15.16 5.35
CA GLU A 38 -11.18 14.80 6.43
C GLU A 38 -10.46 14.16 7.62
N GLY A 39 -9.33 13.48 7.39
CA GLY A 39 -8.57 12.80 8.43
C GLY A 39 -9.27 11.56 9.03
N ASP A 40 -10.41 11.14 8.48
CA ASP A 40 -11.13 9.96 8.97
C ASP A 40 -10.44 8.66 8.52
N SER A 41 -9.64 8.09 9.43
CA SER A 41 -8.91 6.86 9.20
C SER A 41 -9.82 5.62 9.12
N THR A 42 -10.98 5.65 9.78
CA THR A 42 -11.92 4.52 9.81
C THR A 42 -12.65 4.41 8.47
N ALA A 43 -13.17 5.53 7.96
CA ALA A 43 -13.76 5.58 6.63
C ALA A 43 -12.73 5.24 5.54
N PHE A 44 -11.52 5.80 5.64
CA PHE A 44 -10.43 5.47 4.71
C PHE A 44 -10.12 3.98 4.67
N ARG A 45 -9.96 3.32 5.82
CA ARG A 45 -9.71 1.87 5.90
C ARG A 45 -10.80 1.06 5.20
N LYS A 46 -12.07 1.37 5.48
CA LYS A 46 -13.21 0.65 4.93
C LYS A 46 -13.24 0.75 3.40
N GLU A 47 -13.10 1.95 2.88
CA GLU A 47 -13.17 2.19 1.44
C GLU A 47 -11.93 1.72 0.71
N TYR A 48 -10.74 1.86 1.30
CA TYR A 48 -9.52 1.36 0.68
C TYR A 48 -9.57 -0.16 0.49
N ARG A 49 -10.09 -0.89 1.46
CA ARG A 49 -10.30 -2.35 1.33
C ARG A 49 -11.27 -2.71 0.20
N GLN A 50 -12.18 -1.82 -0.17
CA GLN A 50 -13.08 -2.00 -1.31
C GLN A 50 -12.42 -1.64 -2.65
N GLU A 51 -11.45 -0.74 -2.66
CA GLU A 51 -10.65 -0.41 -3.86
C GLU A 51 -9.65 -1.50 -4.23
N VAL A 52 -9.19 -2.29 -3.26
CA VAL A 52 -8.22 -3.36 -3.49
C VAL A 52 -8.91 -4.54 -4.18
N ASP A 53 -8.54 -4.80 -5.45
CA ASP A 53 -8.92 -6.03 -6.12
C ASP A 53 -8.13 -7.21 -5.52
N LEU A 54 -8.88 -8.13 -4.96
CA LEU A 54 -8.41 -9.37 -4.36
C LEU A 54 -7.59 -10.21 -5.35
N LYS A 55 -7.96 -10.27 -6.63
CA LYS A 55 -7.20 -11.02 -7.65
C LYS A 55 -5.85 -10.37 -7.94
N ASP A 56 -5.80 -9.04 -8.00
CA ASP A 56 -4.54 -8.32 -8.21
C ASP A 56 -3.59 -8.49 -7.02
N LEU A 57 -4.14 -8.53 -5.81
CA LEU A 57 -3.36 -8.84 -4.61
C LEU A 57 -2.81 -10.26 -4.65
N ASP A 58 -3.61 -11.25 -5.04
CA ASP A 58 -3.14 -12.65 -5.16
C ASP A 58 -2.05 -12.79 -6.22
N ASN A 59 -2.27 -12.23 -7.43
CA ASN A 59 -1.28 -12.20 -8.50
C ASN A 59 0.04 -11.53 -8.08
N LEU A 60 -0.04 -10.50 -7.23
CA LEU A 60 1.14 -9.83 -6.71
C LEU A 60 1.88 -10.71 -5.70
N LEU A 61 1.16 -11.38 -4.80
CA LEU A 61 1.75 -12.27 -3.78
C LEU A 61 2.44 -13.48 -4.42
N GLU A 62 1.93 -14.00 -5.54
CA GLU A 62 2.60 -15.07 -6.31
C GLU A 62 3.97 -14.65 -6.86
N ARG A 63 4.19 -13.35 -7.09
CA ARG A 63 5.45 -12.79 -7.59
C ARG A 63 6.45 -12.49 -6.48
N VAL A 64 6.01 -12.54 -5.22
CA VAL A 64 6.86 -12.31 -4.07
C VAL A 64 7.69 -13.56 -3.79
N LYS A 65 9.01 -13.39 -3.63
CA LYS A 65 9.90 -14.50 -3.26
C LYS A 65 9.58 -14.97 -1.84
N PRO A 66 9.75 -16.28 -1.54
CA PRO A 66 9.64 -16.77 -0.17
C PRO A 66 10.54 -15.98 0.79
N GLY A 67 9.97 -15.54 1.92
CA GLY A 67 10.71 -14.77 2.94
C GLY A 67 9.94 -13.54 3.43
N PRO A 68 10.59 -12.68 4.24
CA PRO A 68 9.96 -11.50 4.78
C PRO A 68 9.64 -10.48 3.69
N VAL A 69 8.44 -9.92 3.73
CA VAL A 69 8.00 -8.85 2.83
C VAL A 69 8.04 -7.52 3.57
N THR A 70 8.86 -6.60 3.08
CA THR A 70 8.88 -5.22 3.61
C THR A 70 7.97 -4.33 2.78
N LEU A 71 6.97 -3.70 3.40
CA LEU A 71 6.10 -2.71 2.75
C LEU A 71 6.70 -1.30 2.91
N LEU A 72 6.95 -0.63 1.79
CA LEU A 72 7.50 0.72 1.76
C LEU A 72 6.39 1.73 1.44
N TYR A 73 6.30 2.78 2.25
CA TYR A 73 5.29 3.83 2.19
C TYR A 73 5.88 5.18 2.63
N ALA A 74 5.21 6.28 2.26
CA ALA A 74 5.68 7.66 2.44
C ALA A 74 4.89 8.45 3.50
N SER A 75 3.78 7.89 4.02
CA SER A 75 3.04 8.51 5.11
C SER A 75 3.93 8.69 6.35
N ARG A 76 3.83 9.85 7.01
CA ARG A 76 4.48 10.10 8.30
C ARG A 76 3.76 9.43 9.47
N ASN A 77 2.49 9.07 9.29
CA ASN A 77 1.72 8.37 10.32
C ASN A 77 1.96 6.88 10.18
N GLU A 78 2.65 6.27 11.15
CA GLU A 78 3.00 4.85 11.14
C GLU A 78 1.80 3.93 11.48
N ARG A 79 0.78 4.46 12.17
CA ARG A 79 -0.36 3.70 12.69
C ARG A 79 -1.57 3.74 11.76
N GLU A 80 -1.76 4.85 11.05
CA GLU A 80 -2.91 5.08 10.17
C GLU A 80 -2.40 5.50 8.79
N ASN A 81 -2.11 4.50 7.96
CA ASN A 81 -1.68 4.67 6.58
C ASN A 81 -2.18 3.50 5.72
N ASN A 82 -2.04 3.64 4.42
CA ASN A 82 -2.39 2.60 3.43
C ASN A 82 -1.58 1.31 3.63
N ALA A 83 -0.30 1.39 3.98
CA ALA A 83 0.51 0.19 4.19
C ALA A 83 -0.03 -0.69 5.33
N GLN A 84 -0.56 -0.11 6.41
CA GLN A 84 -1.20 -0.87 7.49
C GLN A 84 -2.43 -1.62 7.01
N VAL A 85 -3.25 -1.00 6.17
CA VAL A 85 -4.45 -1.64 5.62
C VAL A 85 -4.07 -2.78 4.68
N LEU A 86 -3.09 -2.55 3.81
CA LEU A 86 -2.62 -3.57 2.88
C LEU A 86 -1.91 -4.72 3.60
N MET A 87 -1.14 -4.42 4.66
CA MET A 87 -0.54 -5.43 5.54
C MET A 87 -1.61 -6.35 6.12
N GLN A 88 -2.70 -5.78 6.65
CA GLN A 88 -3.82 -6.57 7.20
C GLN A 88 -4.45 -7.47 6.13
N LEU A 89 -4.71 -6.93 4.92
CA LEU A 89 -5.25 -7.73 3.82
C LEU A 89 -4.32 -8.89 3.41
N ILE A 90 -3.01 -8.68 3.42
CA ILE A 90 -2.02 -9.73 3.14
C ILE A 90 -2.03 -10.80 4.25
N GLN A 91 -2.05 -10.36 5.52
CA GLN A 91 -2.06 -11.26 6.68
C GLN A 91 -3.31 -12.12 6.77
N GLU A 92 -4.45 -11.63 6.30
CA GLU A 92 -5.70 -12.40 6.24
C GLU A 92 -5.70 -13.51 5.18
N ARG A 93 -4.69 -13.54 4.30
CA ARG A 93 -4.59 -14.47 3.16
C ARG A 93 -3.51 -15.52 3.27
N ILE A 94 -2.57 -15.34 4.18
CA ILE A 94 -1.49 -16.28 4.48
C ILE A 94 -1.81 -17.07 5.75
#